data_AF-A0A1Z9LR53-F1
#
_entry.id   AF-A0A1Z9LR53-F1
#
_cell.length_a   1.000
_cell.length_b   1.000
_cell.length_c   1.000
_cell.angle_alpha   90.00
_cell.angle_beta   90.00
_cell.angle_gamma   90.00
#
_symmetry.space_group_name_H-M   'P 1'
#
loop_
_entity.id
_entity.type
_entity.pdbx_description
1 polymer ?
#
loop_
_entity_poly.entity_id
_entity_poly.type
_entity_poly.pdbx_seq_one_letter_code
_entity_poly.pdbx_strand_id
1 'polypeptide(L)' 'MSENFKQEKNNRFTMTLAEASKDKTMTRKVDTYEYQSLADCIRSDQVPASEVAEIFTDKAFYKWYKKKYLNKYK' A
#
# COMPACT_ATOMS: atom_id res chain seq x y z
N MET A 1 27.28 -29.60 3.36
CA MET A 1 26.28 -30.39 2.59
C MET A 1 24.86 -30.33 3.18
N SER A 2 24.68 -30.18 4.50
CA SER A 2 23.35 -30.14 5.16
C SER A 2 22.63 -28.78 5.10
N GLU A 3 23.36 -27.67 4.99
CA GLU A 3 22.77 -26.32 4.98
C GLU A 3 21.98 -26.00 3.69
N ASN A 4 22.46 -26.49 2.54
CA ASN A 4 21.81 -26.30 1.24
C ASN A 4 20.39 -26.90 1.20
N PHE A 5 20.19 -28.05 1.86
CA PHE A 5 18.87 -28.70 1.94
C PHE A 5 17.88 -27.93 2.82
N LYS A 6 18.35 -27.27 3.89
CA LYS A 6 17.51 -26.39 4.72
C LYS A 6 17.10 -25.14 3.94
N GLN A 7 18.04 -24.54 3.22
CA GLN A 7 17.79 -23.36 2.43
C GLN A 7 16.82 -23.62 1.28
N GLU A 8 16.96 -24.76 0.59
CA GLU A 8 16.04 -25.16 -0.48
C GLU A 8 14.61 -25.40 0.02
N LYS A 9 14.44 -26.02 1.20
CA LYS A 9 13.11 -26.19 1.83
C LYS A 9 12.45 -24.86 2.15
N ASN A 10 13.23 -23.90 2.67
CA ASN A 10 12.74 -22.56 2.95
C ASN A 10 12.29 -21.85 1.66
N ASN A 11 13.09 -21.95 0.59
CA ASN A 11 12.76 -21.34 -0.70
C ASN A 11 11.45 -21.90 -1.27
N ARG A 12 11.27 -23.23 -1.25
CA ARG A 12 10.03 -23.86 -1.72
C ARG A 12 8.82 -23.41 -0.91
N PHE A 13 8.95 -23.35 0.41
CA PHE A 13 7.88 -22.87 1.29
C PHE A 13 7.50 -21.41 1.00
N THR A 14 8.50 -20.54 0.78
CA THR A 14 8.24 -19.14 0.42
C THR A 14 7.53 -18.99 -0.94
N MET A 15 7.85 -19.82 -1.93
CA MET A 15 7.17 -19.80 -3.23
C MET A 15 5.69 -20.22 -3.09
N THR A 16 5.40 -21.29 -2.34
CA THR A 16 4.02 -21.74 -2.13
C THR A 16 3.16 -20.70 -1.41
N LEU A 17 3.72 -20.02 -0.40
CA LEU A 17 3.00 -18.94 0.30
C LEU A 17 2.72 -17.75 -0.62
N ALA A 18 3.68 -17.40 -1.48
CA ALA A 18 3.53 -16.32 -2.45
C ALA A 18 2.44 -16.65 -3.50
N GLU A 19 2.49 -17.86 -4.07
CA GLU A 19 1.48 -18.36 -5.01
C GLU A 19 0.08 -18.40 -4.40
N ALA A 20 -0.06 -18.83 -3.15
CA ALA A 20 -1.34 -18.87 -2.45
C ALA A 20 -1.90 -17.47 -2.13
N SER A 21 -1.05 -16.44 -2.14
CA SER A 21 -1.42 -15.06 -1.79
C SER A 21 -1.57 -14.15 -3.01
N LYS A 22 -1.28 -14.65 -4.24
CA LYS A 22 -1.30 -13.88 -5.49
C LYS A 22 -2.66 -13.24 -5.82
N ASP A 23 -3.74 -13.91 -5.43
CA ASP A 23 -5.12 -13.48 -5.74
C ASP A 23 -5.71 -12.60 -4.63
N LYS A 24 -4.97 -12.36 -3.54
CA LYS A 24 -5.41 -11.46 -2.46
C LYS A 24 -5.02 -10.04 -2.82
N THR A 25 -6.01 -9.14 -2.83
CA THR A 25 -5.76 -7.71 -2.98
C THR A 25 -4.86 -7.20 -1.86
N MET A 26 -3.63 -6.83 -2.20
CA MET A 26 -2.68 -6.22 -1.28
C MET A 26 -3.19 -4.82 -0.92
N THR A 27 -3.90 -4.70 0.20
CA THR A 27 -4.30 -3.39 0.71
C THR A 27 -3.10 -2.78 1.42
N ARG A 28 -2.48 -1.78 0.78
CA ARG A 28 -1.43 -0.99 1.41
C ARG A 28 -2.05 -0.21 2.56
N LYS A 29 -1.82 -0.66 3.79
CA LYS A 29 -2.14 0.15 4.98
C LYS A 29 -1.24 1.37 4.92
N VAL A 30 -1.85 2.55 4.77
CA VAL A 30 -1.10 3.79 4.90
C VAL A 30 -0.98 4.07 6.39
N ASP A 31 0.24 4.08 6.92
CA ASP A 31 0.46 4.47 8.32
C ASP A 31 0.15 5.97 8.49
N THR A 32 -0.52 6.33 9.58
CA THR A 32 -1.08 7.68 9.78
C THR A 32 -0.04 8.80 9.84
N TYR A 33 1.23 8.47 10.13
CA TYR A 33 2.35 9.41 10.11
C TYR A 33 2.70 9.91 8.70
N GLU A 34 2.41 9.12 7.66
CA GLU A 34 2.78 9.45 6.27
C GLU A 34 1.67 10.18 5.51
N TYR A 35 0.50 10.40 6.14
CA TYR A 35 -0.66 10.99 5.46
C TYR A 35 -0.36 12.38 4.90
N GLN A 36 0.44 13.17 5.62
CA GLN A 36 0.82 14.50 5.18
C GLN A 36 1.77 14.45 3.98
N SER A 37 2.86 13.69 4.09
CA SER A 37 3.84 13.56 3.01
C SER A 37 3.20 13.01 1.73
N LEU A 38 2.33 12.00 1.86
CA LEU A 38 1.60 11.45 0.72
C LEU A 38 0.63 12.46 0.11
N ALA A 39 -0.09 13.22 0.94
CA ALA A 39 -0.97 14.28 0.46
C ALA A 39 -0.21 15.41 -0.25
N ASP A 40 0.99 15.75 0.22
CA ASP A 40 1.85 16.76 -0.41
C ASP A 40 2.35 16.27 -1.79
N CYS A 41 2.72 14.99 -1.92
CA CYS A 41 3.05 14.38 -3.22
C CYS A 41 1.85 14.36 -4.19
N ILE A 42 0.65 14.01 -3.70
CA ILE A 42 -0.58 14.01 -4.51
C ILE A 42 -0.93 15.43 -4.98
N ARG A 43 -0.81 16.43 -4.10
CA ARG A 43 -1.14 17.82 -4.42
C ARG A 43 -0.11 18.51 -5.30
N SER A 44 1.10 17.96 -5.41
CA SER A 44 2.15 18.44 -6.31
C SER A 44 2.17 17.67 -7.64
N ASP A 45 1.15 16.87 -7.92
CA ASP A 45 0.99 16.05 -9.13
C ASP A 45 2.20 15.12 -9.42
N GLN A 46 2.95 14.75 -8.37
CA GLN A 46 4.08 13.81 -8.48
C GLN A 46 3.62 12.35 -8.60
N VAL A 47 2.36 12.06 -8.25
CA VAL A 47 1.77 10.72 -8.24
C VAL A 47 0.79 10.58 -9.40
N PRO A 48 0.92 9.54 -10.26
CA PRO A 48 0.01 9.36 -11.39
C PRO A 48 -1.41 9.02 -10.90
N ALA A 49 -2.42 9.41 -11.69
CA ALA A 49 -3.83 9.27 -11.31
C ALA A 49 -4.25 7.82 -10.99
N SER A 50 -3.62 6.81 -11.60
CA SER A 50 -3.84 5.39 -11.30
C SER A 50 -3.47 5.04 -9.87
N GLU A 51 -2.29 5.46 -9.40
CA GLU A 51 -1.83 5.22 -8.04
C GLU A 51 -2.63 6.04 -7.03
N VAL A 52 -3.02 7.26 -7.40
CA VAL A 52 -3.91 8.08 -6.59
C VAL A 52 -5.23 7.36 -6.33
N ALA A 53 -5.82 6.72 -7.35
CA ALA A 53 -7.04 5.93 -7.18
C ALA A 53 -6.85 4.76 -6.19
N GLU A 54 -5.71 4.06 -6.26
CA GLU A 54 -5.37 2.99 -5.32
C GLU A 54 -5.18 3.52 -3.89
N ILE A 55 -4.48 4.64 -3.73
CA ILE A 55 -4.30 5.31 -2.42
C ILE A 55 -5.66 5.68 -1.81
N PHE A 56 -6.56 6.22 -2.62
CA PHE A 56 -7.89 6.63 -2.17
C PHE A 56 -8.86 5.46 -1.91
N THR A 57 -8.48 4.21 -2.18
CA THR A 57 -9.23 3.04 -1.70
C THR A 57 -9.21 2.92 -0.17
N ASP A 58 -8.17 3.48 0.48
CA ASP A 58 -8.12 3.59 1.93
C ASP A 58 -9.11 4.67 2.41
N LYS A 59 -10.22 4.20 2.99
CA LYS A 59 -11.29 5.04 3.53
C LYS A 59 -10.80 5.96 4.66
N ALA A 60 -9.81 5.55 5.44
CA ALA A 60 -9.27 6.35 6.54
C ALA A 60 -8.49 7.55 5.99
N PHE A 61 -7.59 7.29 5.04
CA PHE A 61 -6.85 8.33 4.32
C PHE A 61 -7.81 9.28 3.59
N TYR A 62 -8.78 8.75 2.84
CA TYR A 62 -9.75 9.57 2.11
C TYR A 62 -10.54 10.50 3.04
N LYS A 63 -11.06 9.99 4.16
CA LYS A 63 -11.83 10.79 5.13
C LYS A 63 -10.98 11.92 5.73
N TRP A 64 -9.72 11.63 6.06
CA TRP A 64 -8.77 12.62 6.57
C TRP A 64 -8.43 13.67 5.50
N TYR A 65 -8.09 13.24 4.28
CA TYR A 65 -7.74 14.10 3.16
C TYR A 65 -8.90 15.03 2.79
N LYS A 66 -10.12 14.49 2.73
CA LYS A 66 -11.35 15.26 2.48
C LYS A 66 -11.56 16.34 3.55
N LYS A 67 -11.43 15.99 4.84
CA LYS A 67 -11.57 16.95 5.94
C LYS A 67 -10.54 18.07 5.88
N LYS A 68 -9.30 17.76 5.47
CA LYS A 68 -8.18 18.70 5.46
C LYS A 68 -8.20 19.63 4.23
N TYR A 69 -8.45 19.09 3.04
CA TYR A 69 -8.27 19.83 1.78
C TYR A 69 -9.56 20.10 0.99
N LEU A 70 -10.60 19.28 1.16
CA LEU A 70 -11.83 19.37 0.35
C LEU A 70 -13.02 19.96 1.11
N ASN A 71 -12.88 20.27 2.40
CA ASN A 71 -13.98 20.72 3.27
C ASN A 71 -14.23 22.24 3.24
N LYS A 72 -13.88 22.93 2.14
CA LYS A 72 -13.92 24.40 2.02
C LYS A 72 -15.22 25.00 1.49
N TYR A 73 -16.28 24.22 1.29
CA TYR A 73 -17.57 24.75 0.85
C TYR A 73 -18.64 24.46 1.91
N LYS A 74 -18.91 25.47 2.73
CA LYS A 74 -20.16 25.63 3.48
C LYS A 74 -20.61 27.07 3.36
#